data_AF-A0A7C3CPL6-F1
#
_entry.id   AF-A0A7C3CPL6-F1
#
_cell.length_a   1.000
_cell.length_b   1.000
_cell.length_c   1.000
_cell.angle_alpha   90.00
_cell.angle_beta   90.00
_cell.angle_gamma   90.00
#
_symmetry.space_group_name_H-M   'P 1'
#
loop_
_entity.id
_entity.type
_entity.pdbx_description
1 polymer ?
#
loop_
_entity_poly.entity_id
_entity_poly.type
_entity_poly.pdbx_seq_one_letter_code
_entity_poly.pdbx_strand_id
1 'polypeptide(L)'
;RWDEALALFPPDMADERHALRALIRSGGNYAQAYQAVPKRLKVFLLSAYQSLLFNRILDARLQTLDRVFAGDLAMKHPGRSVFYVEDEAREQPRAARFEISPTGPLFGYKMMRARGRQGELEAAVLAQEGLTLEDFRVGGGIRARGERRALRFPLHEPEIWFDEGLMFRFWLPRGCYATTVMAEIIKPAGRF
;
A
#
# COMPACT_ATOMS: atom_id res chain seq x y z
N ARG A 1 -26.48 -10.47 -21.64
CA ARG A 1 -25.66 -10.25 -22.84
C ARG A 1 -24.91 -8.91 -22.69
N TRP A 2 -23.74 -8.69 -23.30
CA TRP A 2 -22.95 -7.46 -23.04
C TRP A 2 -23.68 -6.17 -23.44
N ASP A 3 -24.48 -6.20 -24.50
CA ASP A 3 -25.28 -5.05 -24.92
C ASP A 3 -26.36 -4.65 -23.89
N GLU A 4 -27.00 -5.64 -23.26
CA GLU A 4 -27.95 -5.41 -22.16
C GLU A 4 -27.24 -4.80 -20.95
N ALA A 5 -26.03 -5.28 -20.63
CA ALA A 5 -25.23 -4.69 -19.56
C ALA A 5 -24.87 -3.22 -19.87
N LEU A 6 -24.52 -2.90 -21.12
CA LEU A 6 -24.21 -1.52 -21.53
C LEU A 6 -25.41 -0.58 -21.41
N ALA A 7 -26.62 -1.10 -21.61
CA ALA A 7 -27.86 -0.34 -21.44
C ALA A 7 -28.13 -0.02 -19.95
N LEU A 8 -27.74 -0.92 -19.04
CA LEU A 8 -27.94 -0.76 -17.59
C LEU A 8 -26.90 0.14 -16.92
N PHE A 9 -25.70 0.30 -17.49
CA PHE A 9 -24.64 1.11 -16.90
C PHE A 9 -25.01 2.60 -16.86
N PRO A 10 -24.86 3.28 -15.71
CA PRO A 10 -25.04 4.73 -15.63
C PRO A 10 -24.11 5.53 -16.58
N PRO A 11 -24.53 6.69 -17.11
CA PRO A 11 -23.71 7.49 -18.04
C PRO A 11 -22.39 8.02 -17.46
N ASP A 12 -22.32 8.22 -16.15
CA ASP A 12 -21.17 8.69 -15.38
C ASP A 12 -20.06 7.63 -15.24
N MET A 13 -20.37 6.35 -15.47
CA MET A 13 -19.39 5.25 -15.56
C MET A 13 -18.70 5.22 -16.94
N ALA A 14 -18.08 6.33 -17.32
CA ALA A 14 -17.53 6.51 -18.67
C ALA A 14 -16.41 5.50 -18.99
N ASP A 15 -15.54 5.20 -18.03
CA ASP A 15 -14.39 4.32 -18.21
C ASP A 15 -14.84 2.85 -18.38
N GLU A 16 -15.80 2.41 -17.57
CA GLU A 16 -16.40 1.07 -17.62
C GLU A 16 -17.21 0.89 -18.90
N ARG A 17 -18.04 1.87 -19.26
CA ARG A 17 -18.81 1.84 -20.52
C ARG A 17 -17.88 1.82 -21.72
N HIS A 18 -16.75 2.51 -21.68
CA HIS A 18 -15.76 2.49 -22.75
C HIS A 18 -15.14 1.09 -22.91
N ALA A 19 -14.73 0.46 -21.80
CA ALA A 19 -14.20 -0.90 -21.81
C ALA A 19 -15.24 -1.93 -22.31
N LEU A 20 -16.49 -1.82 -21.85
CA LEU A 20 -17.58 -2.70 -22.27
C LEU A 20 -17.90 -2.57 -23.76
N ARG A 21 -17.92 -1.34 -24.29
CA ARG A 21 -18.06 -1.11 -25.74
C ARG A 21 -16.92 -1.74 -26.53
N ALA A 22 -15.69 -1.67 -26.03
CA ALA A 22 -14.55 -2.32 -26.67
C ALA A 22 -14.67 -3.86 -26.63
N LEU A 23 -15.18 -4.42 -25.54
CA LEU A 23 -15.47 -5.86 -25.42
C LEU A 23 -16.53 -6.32 -26.42
N ILE A 24 -17.61 -5.55 -26.57
CA ILE A 24 -18.69 -5.82 -27.55
C ILE A 24 -18.13 -5.79 -28.97
N ARG A 25 -17.42 -4.72 -29.35
CA ARG A 25 -16.86 -4.56 -30.70
C ARG A 25 -15.84 -5.63 -31.05
N SER A 26 -15.11 -6.15 -30.07
CA SER A 26 -14.09 -7.17 -30.28
C SER A 26 -14.62 -8.59 -30.22
N GLY A 27 -15.93 -8.78 -30.05
CA GLY A 27 -16.54 -10.10 -29.94
C GLY A 27 -16.14 -10.86 -28.68
N GLY A 28 -15.82 -10.15 -27.58
CA GLY A 28 -15.45 -10.76 -26.31
C GLY A 28 -13.96 -10.84 -26.00
N ASN A 29 -13.13 -10.10 -26.74
CA ASN A 29 -11.71 -10.08 -26.47
C ASN A 29 -11.39 -9.17 -25.27
N TYR A 30 -11.21 -9.79 -24.11
CA TYR A 30 -10.88 -9.09 -22.85
C TYR A 30 -9.56 -8.32 -22.92
N ALA A 31 -8.57 -8.80 -23.69
CA ALA A 31 -7.30 -8.08 -23.82
C ALA A 31 -7.50 -6.73 -24.54
N GLN A 32 -8.32 -6.70 -25.60
CA GLN A 32 -8.66 -5.45 -26.28
C GLN A 32 -9.52 -4.53 -25.40
N ALA A 33 -10.47 -5.08 -24.65
CA ALA A 33 -11.26 -4.31 -23.69
C ALA A 33 -10.39 -3.68 -22.60
N TYR A 34 -9.42 -4.43 -22.08
CA TYR A 34 -8.43 -3.92 -21.13
C TYR A 34 -7.55 -2.83 -21.74
N GLN A 35 -7.15 -2.93 -23.02
CA GLN A 35 -6.40 -1.84 -23.65
C GLN A 35 -7.21 -0.53 -23.73
N ALA A 36 -8.51 -0.63 -23.96
CA ALA A 36 -9.42 0.52 -24.02
C ALA A 36 -9.58 1.25 -22.66
N VAL A 37 -9.41 0.55 -21.54
CA VAL A 37 -9.43 1.19 -20.21
C VAL A 37 -8.36 2.30 -20.16
N PRO A 38 -8.67 3.49 -19.60
CA PRO A 38 -7.68 4.55 -19.49
C PRO A 38 -6.48 4.17 -18.62
N LYS A 39 -5.29 4.61 -19.02
CA LYS A 39 -4.05 4.37 -18.27
C LYS A 39 -4.14 4.83 -16.81
N ARG A 40 -4.82 5.96 -16.55
CA ARG A 40 -5.02 6.50 -15.20
C ARG A 40 -5.68 5.48 -14.26
N LEU A 41 -6.70 4.77 -14.74
CA LEU A 41 -7.47 3.83 -13.93
C LEU A 41 -6.66 2.55 -13.68
N LYS A 42 -5.93 2.05 -14.69
CA LYS A 42 -5.01 0.91 -14.53
C LYS A 42 -3.92 1.20 -13.49
N VAL A 43 -3.32 2.39 -13.54
CA VAL A 43 -2.31 2.81 -12.56
C VAL A 43 -2.92 2.94 -11.17
N PHE A 44 -4.11 3.52 -11.05
CA PHE A 44 -4.84 3.60 -9.78
C PHE A 44 -5.10 2.22 -9.18
N LEU A 45 -5.64 1.28 -9.96
CA LEU A 45 -5.91 -0.10 -9.52
C LEU A 45 -4.62 -0.83 -9.11
N LEU A 46 -3.51 -0.63 -9.84
CA LEU A 46 -2.22 -1.17 -9.46
C LEU A 46 -1.73 -0.60 -8.12
N SER A 47 -1.85 0.71 -7.91
CA SER A 47 -1.47 1.34 -6.63
C SER A 47 -2.38 0.91 -5.47
N ALA A 48 -3.68 0.72 -5.72
CA ALA A 48 -4.60 0.18 -4.73
C ALA A 48 -4.21 -1.25 -4.34
N TYR A 49 -3.86 -2.09 -5.32
CA TYR A 49 -3.42 -3.46 -5.07
C TYR A 49 -2.06 -3.51 -4.33
N GLN A 50 -1.09 -2.67 -4.71
CA GLN A 50 0.16 -2.54 -3.95
C GLN A 50 -0.10 -2.13 -2.49
N SER A 51 -1.08 -1.24 -2.26
CA SER A 51 -1.45 -0.79 -0.91
C SER A 51 -2.11 -1.90 -0.10
N LEU A 52 -2.95 -2.74 -0.72
CA LEU A 52 -3.51 -3.94 -0.09
C LEU A 52 -2.40 -4.90 0.39
N LEU A 53 -1.43 -5.19 -0.48
CA LEU A 53 -0.32 -6.07 -0.13
C LEU A 53 0.59 -5.47 0.95
N PHE A 54 0.82 -4.16 0.92
CA PHE A 54 1.52 -3.45 1.99
C PHE A 54 0.78 -3.59 3.33
N ASN A 55 -0.55 -3.43 3.34
CA ASN A 55 -1.35 -3.57 4.56
C ASN A 55 -1.24 -4.98 5.14
N ARG A 56 -1.24 -6.04 4.32
CA ARG A 56 -0.98 -7.41 4.78
C ARG A 56 0.35 -7.56 5.52
N ILE A 57 1.41 -6.89 5.05
CA ILE A 57 2.72 -6.86 5.73
C ILE A 57 2.63 -6.06 7.03
N LEU A 58 1.92 -4.93 7.03
CA LEU A 58 1.70 -4.13 8.22
C LEU A 58 0.96 -4.92 9.30
N ASP A 59 -0.10 -5.64 8.94
CA ASP A 59 -0.89 -6.45 9.86
C ASP A 59 -0.06 -7.59 10.47
N ALA A 60 0.71 -8.30 9.64
CA ALA A 60 1.63 -9.33 10.10
C ALA A 60 2.74 -8.78 11.03
N ARG A 61 3.06 -7.49 10.92
CA ARG A 61 4.05 -6.81 11.74
C ARG A 61 3.45 -5.95 12.84
N LEU A 62 2.13 -5.97 13.05
CA LEU A 62 1.48 -5.01 13.96
C LEU A 62 2.03 -5.08 15.40
N GLN A 63 2.38 -6.28 15.88
CA GLN A 63 2.96 -6.47 17.22
C GLN A 63 4.47 -6.20 17.28
N THR A 64 5.11 -5.88 16.15
CA THR A 64 6.55 -5.66 16.02
C THR A 64 6.89 -4.43 15.18
N LEU A 65 5.93 -3.50 15.07
CA LEU A 65 6.05 -2.29 14.25
C LEU A 65 7.08 -1.28 14.80
N ASP A 66 7.47 -1.46 16.06
CA ASP A 66 8.53 -0.72 16.76
C ASP A 66 9.88 -1.45 16.79
N ARG A 67 9.94 -2.66 16.23
CA ARG A 67 11.14 -3.49 16.22
C ARG A 67 11.74 -3.59 14.83
N VAL A 68 13.06 -3.49 14.79
CA VAL A 68 13.87 -3.79 13.60
C VAL A 68 14.60 -5.11 13.83
N PHE A 69 14.91 -5.82 12.74
CA PHE A 69 15.54 -7.14 12.81
C PHE A 69 16.73 -7.18 11.86
N ALA A 70 17.73 -8.04 12.12
CA ALA A 70 18.80 -8.27 11.16
C ALA A 70 18.22 -8.69 9.79
N GLY A 71 18.67 -8.03 8.72
CA GLY A 71 18.15 -8.20 7.35
C GLY A 71 16.92 -7.36 7.03
N ASP A 72 16.30 -6.68 8.00
CA ASP A 72 15.18 -5.76 7.75
C ASP A 72 15.64 -4.52 6.96
N LEU A 73 14.66 -3.79 6.41
CA LEU A 73 14.88 -2.48 5.81
C LEU A 73 14.29 -1.40 6.71
N ALA A 74 15.13 -0.53 7.23
CA ALA A 74 14.73 0.60 8.03
C ALA A 74 14.78 1.91 7.23
N MET A 75 13.83 2.81 7.49
CA MET A 75 13.76 4.15 6.94
C MET A 75 14.16 5.18 8.00
N LYS A 76 15.04 6.12 7.67
CA LYS A 76 15.49 7.21 8.56
C LYS A 76 14.51 8.38 8.58
N HIS A 77 14.34 8.98 9.76
CA HIS A 77 13.55 10.18 10.02
C HIS A 77 14.43 11.30 10.63
N PRO A 78 14.26 12.58 10.24
CA PRO A 78 13.43 13.04 9.12
C PRO A 78 14.03 12.60 7.78
N GLY A 79 13.18 12.23 6.83
CA GLY A 79 13.61 11.80 5.49
C GLY A 79 12.93 10.52 5.02
N ARG A 80 13.48 9.92 3.95
CA ARG A 80 12.99 8.66 3.37
C ARG A 80 14.14 7.74 2.92
N SER A 81 15.35 7.94 3.43
CA SER A 81 16.50 7.10 3.12
C SER A 81 16.31 5.72 3.75
N VAL A 82 16.48 4.67 2.95
CA VAL A 82 16.30 3.28 3.35
C VAL A 82 17.65 2.58 3.39
N PHE A 83 17.87 1.75 4.40
CA PHE A 83 19.10 0.97 4.58
C PHE A 83 18.82 -0.40 5.20
N TYR A 84 19.76 -1.34 5.03
CA TYR A 84 19.71 -2.65 5.68
C TYR A 84 20.07 -2.53 7.16
N VAL A 85 19.29 -3.20 8.00
CA VAL A 85 19.62 -3.40 9.40
C VAL A 85 20.56 -4.59 9.49
N GLU A 86 21.86 -4.34 9.69
CA GLU A 86 22.87 -5.40 9.84
C GLU A 86 22.94 -5.89 11.30
N ASP A 87 22.75 -4.99 12.27
CA ASP A 87 22.80 -5.27 13.72
C ASP A 87 21.53 -4.72 14.39
N GLU A 88 20.65 -5.63 14.85
CA GLU A 88 19.41 -5.29 15.57
C GLU A 88 19.70 -4.56 16.87
N ALA A 89 20.69 -5.01 17.66
CA ALA A 89 20.97 -4.44 18.98
C ALA A 89 21.47 -2.99 18.86
N ARG A 90 22.24 -2.69 17.80
CA ARG A 90 22.70 -1.34 17.49
C ARG A 90 21.57 -0.41 17.03
N GLU A 91 20.65 -0.91 16.20
CA GLU A 91 19.64 -0.08 15.55
C GLU A 91 18.34 0.05 16.35
N GLN A 92 18.02 -0.91 17.22
CA GLN A 92 16.81 -0.91 18.03
C GLN A 92 16.65 0.34 18.93
N PRO A 93 17.69 0.90 19.58
CA PRO A 93 17.57 2.15 20.31
C PRO A 93 17.17 3.35 19.43
N ARG A 94 17.61 3.38 18.17
CA ARG A 94 17.24 4.41 17.19
C ARG A 94 15.79 4.24 16.76
N ALA A 95 15.33 2.99 16.62
CA ALA A 95 13.92 2.69 16.38
C ALA A 95 13.06 3.14 17.58
N ALA A 96 13.47 2.84 18.81
CA ALA A 96 12.74 3.26 20.01
C ALA A 96 12.56 4.79 20.10
N ARG A 97 13.56 5.56 19.66
CA ARG A 97 13.51 7.04 19.60
C ARG A 97 12.85 7.60 18.32
N PHE A 98 12.23 6.76 17.49
CA PHE A 98 11.63 7.16 16.21
C PHE A 98 12.58 7.80 15.19
N GLU A 99 13.90 7.68 15.37
CA GLU A 99 14.89 8.11 14.37
C GLU A 99 14.86 7.21 13.13
N ILE A 100 14.40 5.97 13.30
CA ILE A 100 14.15 5.02 12.22
C ILE A 100 12.84 4.26 12.44
N SER A 101 12.24 3.79 11.36
CA SER A 101 11.12 2.84 11.40
C SER A 101 11.39 1.64 10.50
N PRO A 102 10.93 0.42 10.85
CA PRO A 102 10.88 -0.66 9.90
C PRO A 102 9.97 -0.30 8.72
N THR A 103 10.22 -0.92 7.58
CA THR A 103 9.48 -0.64 6.34
C THR A 103 8.75 -1.86 5.83
N GLY A 104 7.72 -1.63 5.03
CA GLY A 104 7.07 -2.62 4.17
C GLY A 104 7.23 -2.26 2.69
N PRO A 105 7.06 -3.23 1.79
CA PRO A 105 7.14 -3.01 0.36
C PRO A 105 5.84 -2.43 -0.19
N LEU A 106 5.96 -1.44 -1.07
CA LEU A 106 5.04 -1.35 -2.19
C LEU A 106 5.69 -2.13 -3.32
N PHE A 107 5.18 -3.33 -3.56
CA PHE A 107 5.81 -4.30 -4.45
C PHE A 107 6.02 -3.75 -5.86
N GLY A 108 7.17 -4.03 -6.43
CA GLY A 108 7.48 -3.67 -7.80
C GLY A 108 8.77 -4.30 -8.28
N TYR A 109 8.96 -4.30 -9.60
CA TYR A 109 10.00 -5.10 -10.27
C TYR A 109 11.44 -4.67 -9.93
N LYS A 110 11.65 -3.50 -9.33
CA LYS A 110 12.98 -2.94 -9.02
C LYS A 110 13.07 -2.41 -7.59
N MET A 111 12.32 -2.99 -6.66
CA MET A 111 12.39 -2.58 -5.26
C MET A 111 13.58 -3.19 -4.52
N MET A 112 14.04 -2.52 -3.47
CA MET A 112 14.94 -3.11 -2.48
C MET A 112 14.15 -4.13 -1.64
N ARG A 113 14.70 -5.34 -1.47
CA ARG A 113 14.05 -6.43 -0.74
C ARG A 113 14.67 -6.57 0.64
N ALA A 114 13.84 -6.78 1.65
CA ALA A 114 14.34 -7.21 2.95
C ALA A 114 14.96 -8.63 2.84
N ARG A 115 15.78 -8.99 3.82
CA ARG A 115 16.45 -10.28 3.97
C ARG A 115 15.97 -10.96 5.26
N GLY A 116 16.36 -12.23 5.43
CA GLY A 116 15.96 -13.04 6.58
C GLY A 116 14.44 -13.09 6.76
N ARG A 117 13.99 -13.16 8.01
CA ARG A 117 12.57 -13.33 8.36
C ARG A 117 11.63 -12.31 7.72
N GLN A 118 12.06 -11.05 7.55
CA GLN A 118 11.21 -10.01 6.98
C GLN A 118 11.17 -10.13 5.45
N GLY A 119 12.27 -10.52 4.81
CA GLY A 119 12.28 -10.87 3.39
C GLY A 119 11.42 -12.11 3.07
N GLU A 120 11.43 -13.10 3.95
CA GLU A 120 10.59 -14.30 3.85
C GLU A 120 9.10 -13.97 3.99
N LEU A 121 8.73 -13.12 4.96
CA LEU A 121 7.37 -12.62 5.10
C LEU A 121 6.89 -11.90 3.83
N GLU A 122 7.71 -10.99 3.28
CA GLU A 122 7.39 -10.28 2.04
C GLU A 122 7.22 -11.22 0.85
N ALA A 123 8.08 -12.23 0.73
CA ALA A 123 7.99 -13.24 -0.31
C ALA A 123 6.75 -14.13 -0.15
N ALA A 124 6.39 -14.50 1.08
CA ALA A 124 5.22 -15.31 1.38
C ALA A 124 3.91 -14.60 0.99
N VAL A 125 3.80 -13.30 1.28
CA VAL A 125 2.62 -12.51 0.87
C VAL A 125 2.46 -12.47 -0.66
N LEU A 126 3.55 -12.30 -1.41
CA LEU A 126 3.48 -12.38 -2.88
C LEU A 126 3.12 -13.78 -3.37
N ALA A 127 3.70 -14.82 -2.77
CA ALA A 127 3.45 -16.20 -3.16
C ALA A 127 1.99 -16.62 -2.92
N GLN A 128 1.36 -16.10 -1.85
CA GLN A 128 -0.07 -16.32 -1.58
C GLN A 128 -0.99 -15.74 -2.66
N GLU A 129 -0.54 -14.71 -3.37
CA GLU A 129 -1.26 -14.14 -4.52
C GLU A 129 -0.88 -14.81 -5.85
N GLY A 130 0.04 -15.79 -5.83
CA GLY A 130 0.59 -16.40 -7.04
C GLY A 130 1.41 -15.44 -7.89
N LEU A 131 2.01 -14.41 -7.27
CA LEU A 131 2.74 -13.34 -7.96
C LEU A 131 4.25 -13.38 -7.72
N THR A 132 4.96 -12.82 -8.68
CA THR A 132 6.38 -12.49 -8.63
C THR A 132 6.58 -10.98 -8.79
N LEU A 133 7.80 -10.50 -8.54
CA LEU A 133 8.11 -9.08 -8.76
C LEU A 133 8.04 -8.65 -10.22
N GLU A 134 8.22 -9.58 -11.17
CA GLU A 134 8.12 -9.27 -12.60
C GLU A 134 6.68 -9.02 -13.05
N ASP A 135 5.67 -9.56 -12.36
CA ASP A 135 4.25 -9.34 -12.66
C ASP A 135 3.82 -7.88 -12.48
N PHE A 136 4.60 -7.08 -11.74
CA PHE A 136 4.42 -5.63 -11.65
C PHE A 136 4.83 -4.88 -12.94
N ARG A 137 5.23 -5.61 -13.99
CA ARG A 137 5.27 -5.16 -15.39
C ARG A 137 3.99 -5.56 -16.11
N VAL A 138 2.88 -4.95 -15.70
CA VAL A 138 1.49 -5.26 -16.14
C VAL A 138 1.20 -5.05 -17.64
N GLY A 139 2.20 -4.70 -18.46
CA GLY A 139 2.03 -4.40 -19.89
C GLY A 139 1.43 -3.02 -20.17
N GLY A 140 1.19 -2.69 -21.44
CA GLY A 140 0.62 -1.39 -21.84
C GLY A 140 1.46 -0.17 -21.43
N GLY A 141 2.78 -0.36 -21.26
CA GLY A 141 3.70 0.67 -20.78
C GLY A 141 3.61 0.95 -19.27
N ILE A 142 2.87 0.16 -18.50
CA ILE A 142 2.77 0.28 -17.04
C ILE A 142 3.82 -0.63 -16.40
N ARG A 143 4.71 -0.03 -15.61
CA ARG A 143 5.81 -0.72 -14.93
C ARG A 143 6.00 -0.11 -13.55
N ALA A 144 5.52 -0.78 -12.50
CA ALA A 144 5.69 -0.31 -11.13
C ALA A 144 7.08 -0.69 -10.61
N ARG A 145 7.95 0.30 -10.41
CA ARG A 145 9.30 0.07 -9.86
C ARG A 145 9.28 -0.46 -8.43
N GLY A 146 8.23 -0.12 -7.68
CA GLY A 146 8.10 -0.41 -6.26
C GLY A 146 8.89 0.58 -5.40
N GLU A 147 8.52 0.66 -4.13
CA GLU A 147 9.16 1.53 -3.13
C GLU A 147 9.07 0.90 -1.74
N ARG A 148 9.74 1.52 -0.76
CA ARG A 148 9.60 1.16 0.65
C ARG A 148 8.83 2.24 1.37
N ARG A 149 7.93 1.84 2.25
CA ARG A 149 7.18 2.76 3.14
C ARG A 149 7.41 2.37 4.58
N ALA A 150 7.56 3.36 5.46
CA ALA A 150 7.60 3.13 6.88
C ALA A 150 6.28 2.50 7.35
N LEU A 151 6.36 1.50 8.23
CA LEU A 151 5.18 0.81 8.78
C LEU A 151 4.48 1.62 9.87
N ARG A 152 5.15 2.63 10.41
CA ARG A 152 4.61 3.55 11.41
C ARG A 152 5.13 4.95 11.17
N PHE A 153 4.36 5.92 11.64
CA PHE A 153 4.70 7.33 11.61
C PHE A 153 4.48 7.94 13.00
N PRO A 154 5.28 8.95 13.37
CA PRO A 154 5.05 9.70 14.61
C PRO A 154 3.76 10.51 14.52
N LEU A 155 3.00 10.52 15.63
CA LEU A 155 1.91 11.46 15.85
C LEU A 155 2.47 12.65 16.63
N HIS A 156 2.36 13.85 16.08
CA HIS A 156 3.02 15.02 16.66
C HIS A 156 2.02 15.94 17.35
N GLU A 157 2.44 16.42 18.53
CA GLU A 157 1.67 17.31 19.40
C GLU A 157 0.21 16.87 19.59
N PRO A 158 -0.04 15.61 20.01
CA PRO A 158 -1.39 15.15 20.22
C PRO A 158 -2.00 15.82 21.45
N GLU A 159 -3.14 16.48 21.26
CA GLU A 159 -4.00 17.00 22.31
C GLU A 159 -5.39 16.42 22.18
N ILE A 160 -6.00 16.16 23.33
CA ILE A 160 -7.37 15.68 23.47
C ILE A 160 -8.06 16.50 24.55
N TRP A 161 -9.24 17.01 24.24
CA TRP A 161 -10.08 17.71 25.20
C TRP A 161 -11.55 17.47 24.90
N PHE A 162 -12.41 17.85 25.84
CA PHE A 162 -13.85 17.76 25.69
C PHE A 162 -14.43 19.16 25.50
N ASP A 163 -15.17 19.34 24.40
CA ASP A 163 -15.93 20.55 24.08
C ASP A 163 -17.10 20.18 23.18
N GLU A 164 -18.30 20.04 23.75
CA GLU A 164 -19.53 19.49 23.11
C GLU A 164 -19.34 18.12 22.39
N GLY A 165 -18.20 17.47 22.62
CA GLY A 165 -17.72 16.29 21.92
C GLY A 165 -16.23 16.06 22.20
N LEU A 166 -15.70 14.93 21.75
CA LEU A 166 -14.29 14.61 21.91
C LEU A 166 -13.47 15.27 20.80
N MET A 167 -12.64 16.24 21.18
CA MET A 167 -11.82 17.01 20.26
C MET A 167 -10.39 16.46 20.20
N PHE A 168 -9.79 16.48 19.01
CA PHE A 168 -8.42 16.04 18.77
C PHE A 168 -7.65 17.09 17.99
N ARG A 169 -6.43 17.40 18.41
CA ARG A 169 -5.46 18.20 17.66
C ARG A 169 -4.16 17.43 17.54
N PHE A 170 -3.63 17.35 16.33
CA PHE A 170 -2.33 16.74 16.03
C PHE A 170 -1.93 17.15 14.61
N TRP A 171 -0.65 16.98 14.28
CA TRP A 171 -0.20 17.05 12.89
C TRP A 171 0.44 15.74 12.45
N LEU A 172 0.33 15.47 11.15
CA LEU A 172 0.79 14.24 10.52
C LEU A 172 1.80 14.53 9.41
N PRO A 173 2.80 13.65 9.21
CA PRO A 173 3.64 13.71 8.04
C PRO A 173 2.83 13.60 6.73
N ARG A 174 3.36 14.18 5.64
CA ARG A 174 2.74 14.09 4.32
C ARG A 174 2.53 12.62 3.90
N GLY A 175 1.31 12.29 3.52
CA GLY A 175 0.91 10.95 3.06
C GLY A 175 0.34 10.05 4.16
N CYS A 176 0.21 10.56 5.39
CA CYS A 176 -0.52 9.93 6.48
C CYS A 176 -1.95 10.51 6.56
N TYR A 177 -2.92 9.70 6.98
CA TYR A 177 -4.33 10.08 7.03
C TYR A 177 -4.82 10.18 8.47
N ALA A 178 -5.59 11.23 8.78
CA ALA A 178 -6.21 11.41 10.09
C ALA A 178 -7.14 10.24 10.45
N THR A 179 -7.80 9.65 9.44
CA THR A 179 -8.65 8.46 9.61
C THR A 179 -7.90 7.25 10.18
N THR A 180 -6.61 7.09 9.88
CA THR A 180 -5.78 6.02 10.46
C THR A 180 -5.60 6.24 11.96
N VAL A 181 -5.36 7.48 12.40
CA VAL A 181 -5.25 7.83 13.82
C VAL A 181 -6.59 7.61 14.52
N MET A 182 -7.68 8.10 13.93
CA MET A 182 -9.03 7.94 14.50
C MET A 182 -9.44 6.47 14.60
N ALA A 183 -9.07 5.64 13.63
CA ALA A 183 -9.33 4.20 13.70
C ALA A 183 -8.61 3.53 14.87
N GLU A 184 -7.41 4.00 15.25
CA GLU A 184 -6.72 3.51 16.45
C GLU A 184 -7.37 3.94 17.76
N ILE A 185 -8.02 5.10 17.79
CA ILE A 185 -8.65 5.64 19.01
C ILE A 185 -10.08 5.10 19.17
N ILE A 186 -10.88 5.17 18.12
CA ILE A 186 -12.30 4.79 18.13
C ILE A 186 -12.46 3.27 18.16
N LYS A 187 -11.50 2.53 17.60
CA LYS A 187 -11.58 1.06 17.43
C LYS A 187 -12.94 0.61 16.87
N PRO A 188 -13.39 1.18 15.72
CA PRO A 188 -14.69 0.83 15.17
C PRO A 188 -14.77 -0.67 14.89
N ALA A 189 -15.91 -1.29 15.20
CA ALA A 189 -16.12 -2.71 14.95
C ALA A 189 -15.96 -2.99 13.44
N GLY A 190 -15.04 -3.88 13.07
CA GLY A 190 -14.80 -4.29 11.68
C GLY A 190 -13.57 -3.69 11.01
N ARG A 191 -12.37 -3.87 11.59
CA ARG A 191 -11.15 -3.77 10.77
C ARG A 191 -11.05 -4.98 9.84
N PHE A 192 -10.82 -4.69 8.56
CA PHE A 192 -10.82 -5.57 7.39
C PHE A 192 -9.86 -6.76 7.47
#